data_AF-V9H786-F1
#
_entry.id   AF-V9H786-F1
#
_cell.length_a   1.000
_cell.length_b   1.000
_cell.length_c   1.000
_cell.angle_alpha   90.00
_cell.angle_beta   90.00
_cell.angle_gamma   90.00
#
_symmetry.space_group_name_H-M   'P 1'
#
loop_
_entity.id
_entity.type
_entity.pdbx_description
1 polymer ?
#
loop_
_entity_poly.entity_id
_entity_poly.type
_entity_poly.pdbx_seq_one_letter_code
_entity_poly.pdbx_strand_id
1 'polypeptide(L)'
;MLKMSDLELSFKTAKEKGVAYIGIKVEIKGFERPEIIINESENFDKKLEHYKRMYNDDLTLKELNGIRIIGISYADSLGYIENELLW
;
A
#
# COMPACT_ATOMS: atom_id res chain seq x y z
N MET A 1 1.27 -14.07 -3.43
CA MET A 1 1.71 -13.29 -2.24
C MET A 1 2.35 -12.02 -2.76
N LEU A 2 1.91 -10.85 -2.29
CA LEU A 2 2.42 -9.56 -2.77
C LEU A 2 3.90 -9.37 -2.46
N LYS A 3 4.58 -8.65 -3.34
CA LYS A 3 6.00 -8.28 -3.28
C LYS A 3 6.20 -6.78 -3.53
N MET A 4 7.40 -6.29 -3.24
CA MET A 4 7.80 -4.91 -3.54
C MET A 4 7.57 -4.52 -5.01
N SER A 5 7.81 -5.44 -5.94
CA SER A 5 7.54 -5.21 -7.37
C SER A 5 6.07 -4.92 -7.68
N ASP A 6 5.13 -5.51 -6.93
CA ASP A 6 3.69 -5.25 -7.11
C ASP A 6 3.31 -3.85 -6.61
N LEU A 7 3.97 -3.41 -5.52
CA LEU A 7 3.82 -2.05 -4.99
C LEU A 7 4.39 -1.02 -5.97
N GLU A 8 5.60 -1.24 -6.48
CA GLU A 8 6.20 -0.37 -7.49
C GLU A 8 5.34 -0.26 -8.75
N LEU A 9 4.82 -1.40 -9.24
CA LEU A 9 3.93 -1.42 -10.40
C LEU A 9 2.63 -0.65 -10.13
N SER A 10 2.03 -0.82 -8.95
CA SER A 10 0.80 -0.12 -8.57
C SER A 10 1.00 1.40 -8.51
N PHE A 11 2.09 1.87 -7.91
CA PHE A 11 2.44 3.29 -7.88
C PHE A 11 2.71 3.84 -9.28
N LYS A 12 3.43 3.11 -10.12
CA LYS A 12 3.68 3.49 -11.51
C LYS A 12 2.36 3.62 -12.28
N THR A 13 1.51 2.59 -12.23
CA THR A 13 0.24 2.59 -12.96
C THR A 13 -0.73 3.66 -12.45
N ALA A 14 -0.78 3.90 -11.15
CA ALA A 14 -1.59 4.98 -10.57
C ALA A 14 -1.14 6.36 -11.07
N LYS A 15 0.18 6.62 -11.11
CA LYS A 15 0.75 7.84 -11.68
C LYS A 15 0.42 7.99 -13.17
N GLU A 16 0.60 6.93 -13.95
CA GLU A 16 0.31 6.94 -15.40
C GLU A 16 -1.16 7.18 -15.70
N LYS A 17 -2.05 6.65 -14.86
CA LYS A 17 -3.50 6.87 -14.95
C LYS A 17 -3.96 8.20 -14.37
N GLY A 18 -3.12 8.89 -13.60
CA GLY A 18 -3.45 10.15 -12.94
C GLY A 18 -4.52 10.02 -11.86
N VAL A 19 -4.61 8.87 -11.18
CA VAL A 19 -5.61 8.68 -10.11
C VAL A 19 -5.22 9.41 -8.82
N ALA A 20 -6.21 9.85 -8.06
CA ALA A 20 -6.01 10.67 -6.88
C ALA A 20 -5.36 9.93 -5.69
N TYR A 21 -5.59 8.61 -5.56
CA TYR A 21 -5.21 7.86 -4.37
C TYR A 21 -4.60 6.49 -4.65
N ILE A 22 -3.68 6.09 -3.77
CA ILE A 22 -3.25 4.70 -3.57
C ILE A 22 -3.55 4.31 -2.13
N GLY A 23 -4.23 3.18 -1.95
CA GLY A 23 -4.45 2.54 -0.66
C GLY A 23 -3.58 1.31 -0.49
N ILE A 24 -3.10 1.09 0.72
CA ILE A 24 -2.48 -0.18 1.13
C ILE A 24 -3.23 -0.76 2.33
N LYS A 25 -3.39 -2.08 2.36
CA LYS A 25 -3.92 -2.84 3.51
C LYS A 25 -2.74 -3.40 4.28
N VAL A 26 -2.66 -3.10 5.57
CA VAL A 26 -1.56 -3.46 6.47
C VAL A 26 -2.07 -4.37 7.56
N GLU A 27 -1.52 -5.58 7.60
CA GLU A 27 -1.72 -6.50 8.71
C GLU A 27 -0.74 -6.19 9.83
N ILE A 28 -1.23 -6.16 11.07
CA ILE A 28 -0.44 -5.93 12.27
C ILE A 28 -0.71 -7.08 13.24
N LYS A 29 0.34 -7.83 13.59
CA LYS A 29 0.25 -8.97 14.49
C LYS A 29 -0.32 -8.53 15.84
N GLY A 30 -1.36 -9.23 16.29
CA GLY A 30 -2.05 -8.96 17.56
C GLY A 30 -3.25 -8.03 17.43
N PHE A 31 -3.50 -7.46 16.25
CA PHE A 31 -4.71 -6.70 15.96
C PHE A 31 -5.75 -7.60 15.28
N GLU A 32 -7.02 -7.39 15.59
CA GLU A 32 -8.11 -8.22 15.07
C GLU A 32 -8.35 -8.02 13.57
N ARG A 33 -8.03 -6.83 13.06
CA ARG A 33 -8.29 -6.45 11.67
C ARG A 33 -7.09 -5.71 11.08
N PRO A 34 -6.80 -5.92 9.79
CA PRO A 34 -5.87 -5.07 9.05
C PRO A 34 -6.37 -3.62 8.93
N GLU A 35 -5.44 -2.69 8.81
CA GLU A 35 -5.70 -1.26 8.62
C GLU A 35 -5.50 -0.85 7.16
N ILE A 36 -6.23 0.16 6.69
CA ILE A 36 -6.04 0.76 5.37
C ILE A 36 -5.35 2.11 5.51
N ILE A 37 -4.23 2.28 4.80
CA ILE A 37 -3.50 3.56 4.73
C ILE A 37 -3.67 4.14 3.33
N ILE A 38 -4.16 5.38 3.26
CA ILE A 38 -4.34 6.13 2.03
C ILE A 38 -3.17 7.09 1.81
N ASN A 39 -2.71 7.18 0.57
CA ASN A 39 -1.73 8.15 0.11
C ASN A 39 -2.31 8.93 -1.08
N GLU A 40 -2.13 10.24 -1.07
CA GLU A 40 -2.57 11.14 -2.15
C GLU A 40 -1.51 11.26 -3.25
N SER A 41 -1.96 11.60 -4.46
CA SER A 41 -1.17 11.63 -5.70
C SER A 41 0.12 12.45 -5.59
N GLU A 42 0.07 13.57 -4.89
CA GLU A 42 1.17 14.50 -4.63
C GLU A 42 2.31 13.85 -3.85
N ASN A 43 2.02 12.77 -3.13
CA ASN A 43 2.95 12.07 -2.26
C ASN A 43 3.42 10.74 -2.85
N PHE A 44 2.98 10.31 -4.02
CA PHE A 44 3.24 8.97 -4.54
C PHE A 44 4.72 8.61 -4.57
N ASP A 45 5.58 9.46 -5.14
CA ASP A 45 7.01 9.17 -5.24
C ASP A 45 7.67 9.06 -3.86
N LYS A 46 7.44 10.05 -2.99
CA LYS A 46 8.00 10.06 -1.63
C LYS A 46 7.50 8.89 -0.78
N LYS A 47 6.26 8.46 -0.97
CA LYS A 47 5.67 7.32 -0.28
C LYS A 47 6.24 6.01 -0.79
N LEU A 48 6.40 5.84 -2.10
CA LEU A 48 7.04 4.66 -2.66
C LEU A 48 8.49 4.53 -2.16
N GLU A 49 9.26 5.62 -2.16
CA GLU A 49 10.61 5.65 -1.59
C GLU A 49 10.63 5.26 -0.11
N HIS A 50 9.68 5.77 0.67
CA HIS A 50 9.51 5.40 2.07
C HIS A 50 9.24 3.90 2.22
N TYR A 51 8.29 3.33 1.47
CA TYR A 51 7.98 1.91 1.54
C TYR A 51 9.18 1.03 1.16
N LYS A 52 9.91 1.37 0.08
CA LYS A 52 11.13 0.66 -0.32
C LYS A 52 12.21 0.70 0.76
N ARG A 53 12.33 1.81 1.48
CA ARG A 53 13.28 1.95 2.59
C ARG A 53 12.86 1.08 3.78
N MET A 54 11.60 1.13 4.20
CA MET A 54 11.14 0.52 5.44
C MET A 54 10.79 -0.96 5.33
N TYR A 55 10.42 -1.45 4.15
CA TYR A 55 9.92 -2.81 3.95
C TYR A 55 10.90 -3.69 3.18
N ASN A 56 10.86 -4.98 3.47
CA ASN A 56 11.54 -6.04 2.73
C ASN A 56 10.84 -6.31 1.38
N ASP A 57 11.46 -7.16 0.56
CA ASP A 57 10.93 -7.56 -0.74
C ASP A 57 9.57 -8.27 -0.65
N ASP A 58 9.31 -8.94 0.47
CA ASP A 58 8.04 -9.61 0.76
C ASP A 58 7.02 -8.69 1.46
N LEU A 59 7.31 -7.39 1.52
CA LEU A 59 6.48 -6.37 2.16
C LEU A 59 6.28 -6.55 3.68
N THR A 60 7.19 -7.24 4.36
CA THR A 60 7.31 -7.17 5.83
C THR A 60 8.11 -5.95 6.25
N LEU A 61 7.72 -5.30 7.36
CA LEU A 61 8.45 -4.15 7.89
C LEU A 61 9.81 -4.61 8.46
N LYS A 62 10.90 -3.94 8.07
CA LYS A 62 12.28 -4.34 8.43
C LYS A 62 12.56 -4.26 9.93
N GLU A 63 12.09 -3.21 10.57
CA GLU A 63 12.43 -2.90 11.97
C GLU A 63 11.55 -3.64 12.97
N LEU A 64 10.36 -4.10 12.55
CA LEU A 64 9.41 -4.76 13.43
C LEU A 64 8.74 -5.93 12.72
N ASN A 65 9.12 -7.14 13.15
CA ASN A 65 8.46 -8.37 12.74
C ASN A 65 6.98 -8.34 13.16
N GLY A 66 6.09 -8.68 12.24
CA GLY A 66 4.64 -8.73 12.48
C GLY A 66 3.84 -7.59 11.85
N ILE A 67 4.47 -6.69 11.09
CA ILE A 67 3.76 -5.75 10.22
C ILE A 67 4.01 -6.10 8.77
N ARG A 68 2.95 -6.22 7.97
CA ARG A 68 3.04 -6.59 6.55
C ARG A 68 2.01 -5.88 5.70
N ILE A 69 2.40 -5.39 4.53
CA ILE A 69 1.45 -4.95 3.51
C ILE A 69 0.88 -6.19 2.80
N ILE A 70 -0.44 -6.34 2.86
CA ILE A 70 -1.16 -7.52 2.37
C ILE A 70 -2.18 -7.20 1.26
N GLY A 71 -2.42 -5.92 0.98
CA GLY A 71 -3.29 -5.48 -0.11
C GLY A 71 -2.85 -4.12 -0.65
N ILE A 72 -3.10 -3.88 -1.94
CA ILE A 72 -2.77 -2.62 -2.64
C ILE A 72 -3.90 -2.33 -3.62
N SER A 73 -4.40 -1.10 -3.64
CA SER A 73 -5.39 -0.62 -4.62
C SER A 73 -5.14 0.84 -4.96
N TYR A 74 -5.69 1.32 -6.07
CA TYR A 74 -5.57 2.71 -6.51
C TYR A 74 -6.86 3.14 -7.23
N ALA A 75 -7.33 4.36 -6.94
CA ALA A 75 -8.54 4.92 -7.54
C ALA A 75 -8.69 6.41 -7.22
N ASP A 76 -9.67 7.05 -7.85
CA ASP A 76 -10.10 8.43 -7.54
C ASP A 76 -11.08 8.52 -6.36
N SER A 77 -11.52 7.36 -5.83
CA SER A 77 -12.51 7.29 -4.75
C SER A 77 -11.98 6.48 -3.58
N LEU A 78 -12.02 7.07 -2.39
CA LEU A 78 -11.70 6.37 -1.15
C LEU A 78 -12.64 5.19 -0.90
N GLY A 79 -13.94 5.33 -1.22
CA GLY A 79 -14.90 4.25 -1.06
C GLY A 79 -14.65 3.07 -2.02
N TYR A 80 -14.07 3.33 -3.20
CA TYR A 80 -13.62 2.26 -4.08
C TYR A 80 -12.43 1.51 -3.48
N ILE A 81 -11.42 2.22 -2.99
CA ILE A 81 -10.25 1.62 -2.33
C ILE A 81 -10.69 0.80 -1.11
N GLU A 82 -11.59 1.33 -0.29
CA GLU A 82 -12.13 0.64 0.86
C GLU A 82 -12.82 -0.67 0.44
N ASN A 83 -13.69 -0.64 -0.58
CA ASN A 83 -14.37 -1.84 -1.06
C ASN A 83 -13.39 -2.91 -1.57
N GLU A 84 -12.40 -2.52 -2.36
CA GLU A 84 -11.38 -3.44 -2.89
C GLU A 84 -10.47 -4.02 -1.81
N LEU A 85 -10.24 -3.29 -0.71
CA LEU A 85 -9.31 -3.70 0.34
C LEU A 85 -10.00 -4.25 1.59
N LEU A 86 -11.32 -4.15 1.75
CA LEU A 86 -12.02 -4.67 2.93
C LEU A 86 -11.98 -6.20 3.00
N TRP A 87 -12.05 -6.86 1.84
CA TRP A 87 -12.16 -8.33 1.73
C TRP A 87 -10.80 -9.03 1.64
#